data_AF-A0A6J0EDD5-F1
#
_entry.id   AF-A0A6J0EDD5-F1
#
_cell.length_a   1.000
_cell.length_b   1.000
_cell.length_c   1.000
_cell.angle_alpha   90.00
_cell.angle_beta   90.00
_cell.angle_gamma   90.00
#
_symmetry.space_group_name_H-M   'P 1'
#
loop_
_entity.id
_entity.type
_entity.pdbx_description
1 polymer ?
#
loop_
_entity_poly.entity_id
_entity_poly.type
_entity_poly.pdbx_seq_one_letter_code
_entity_poly.pdbx_strand_id
1 'polypeptide(L)'
;MVVSTSQKFPNADFTENSKLATDITKITKECCHGDLLACADDRAELAKYICANQASISSKLQACCDKPVLQKSHCLAIGEHNDMPVDLPSLADDFDGGQVCTNYVAAKDIFLSKFLYEYSRRHPDFSVALLLRIAKKYEATLEKCCTESDPAISCGSVVGFHRPRAQQLLAALPVRRKEAMH
;
A
#
# COMPACT_ATOMS: atom_id res chain seq x y z
N MET A 1 0.42 -6.87 -6.37
CA MET A 1 0.21 -7.34 -4.97
C MET A 1 0.41 -6.24 -3.94
N VAL A 2 1.43 -5.36 -4.05
CA VAL A 2 1.68 -4.24 -3.11
C VAL A 2 0.40 -3.50 -2.67
N VAL A 3 -0.43 -3.05 -3.62
CA VAL A 3 -1.70 -2.36 -3.30
C VAL A 3 -2.59 -3.16 -2.37
N SER A 4 -2.94 -4.39 -2.77
CA SER A 4 -3.85 -5.24 -2.01
C SER A 4 -3.29 -5.61 -0.64
N THR A 5 -1.99 -5.90 -0.55
CA THR A 5 -1.32 -6.16 0.73
C THR A 5 -1.34 -4.91 1.62
N SER A 6 -1.13 -3.72 1.06
CA SER A 6 -1.12 -2.44 1.80
C SER A 6 -2.49 -2.06 2.34
N GLN A 7 -3.54 -2.28 1.55
CA GLN A 7 -4.92 -2.07 2.01
C GLN A 7 -5.32 -3.09 3.07
N LYS A 8 -4.87 -4.35 2.91
CA LYS A 8 -5.21 -5.42 3.85
C LYS A 8 -4.47 -5.31 5.17
N PHE A 9 -3.18 -4.96 5.14
CA PHE A 9 -2.29 -4.87 6.29
C PHE A 9 -1.68 -3.46 6.35
N PRO A 10 -2.50 -2.43 6.65
CA PRO A 10 -2.04 -1.06 6.66
C PRO A 10 -1.12 -0.74 7.84
N ASN A 11 -0.91 -1.66 8.79
CA ASN A 11 0.05 -1.50 9.90
C ASN A 11 1.42 -2.12 9.60
N ALA A 12 1.49 -3.08 8.69
CA ALA A 12 2.75 -3.68 8.25
C ALA A 12 3.62 -2.61 7.60
N ASP A 13 4.92 -2.59 7.91
CA ASP A 13 5.85 -1.65 7.29
C ASP A 13 6.11 -1.99 5.80
N PHE A 14 6.85 -1.12 5.10
CA PHE A 14 7.11 -1.29 3.67
C PHE A 14 7.89 -2.57 3.36
N THR A 15 8.82 -2.97 4.22
CA THR A 15 9.63 -4.18 4.04
C THR A 15 8.76 -5.42 4.17
N GLU A 16 7.95 -5.47 5.22
CA GLU A 16 7.00 -6.55 5.48
C GLU A 16 5.98 -6.64 4.33
N ASN A 17 5.41 -5.51 3.91
CA ASN A 17 4.49 -5.45 2.79
C ASN A 17 5.11 -5.95 1.47
N SER A 18 6.33 -5.52 1.17
CA SER A 18 7.06 -5.89 -0.05
C SER A 18 7.38 -7.38 -0.07
N LYS A 19 7.76 -7.96 1.07
CA LYS A 19 7.95 -9.40 1.22
C LYS A 19 6.65 -10.16 0.94
N LEU A 20 5.56 -9.82 1.64
CA LEU A 20 4.26 -10.47 1.44
C LEU A 20 3.79 -10.34 -0.01
N ALA A 21 3.95 -9.18 -0.64
CA ALA A 21 3.60 -8.96 -2.04
C ALA A 21 4.44 -9.83 -2.99
N THR A 22 5.72 -10.01 -2.70
CA THR A 22 6.64 -10.87 -3.48
C THR A 22 6.25 -12.34 -3.35
N ASP A 23 6.04 -12.83 -2.13
CA ASP A 23 5.67 -14.22 -1.85
C ASP A 23 4.31 -14.56 -2.49
N ILE A 24 3.30 -13.69 -2.36
CA ILE A 24 2.00 -13.87 -3.01
C ILE A 24 2.14 -13.88 -4.55
N THR A 25 3.02 -13.04 -5.10
CA THR A 25 3.27 -13.01 -6.54
C THR A 25 3.93 -14.30 -7.03
N LYS A 26 4.90 -14.83 -6.27
CA LYS A 26 5.55 -16.12 -6.53
C LYS A 26 4.52 -17.26 -6.54
N ILE A 27 3.73 -17.37 -5.47
CA ILE A 27 2.64 -18.37 -5.36
C ILE A 27 1.69 -18.25 -6.55
N THR A 28 1.19 -17.04 -6.83
CA THR A 28 0.26 -16.82 -7.95
C THR A 28 0.87 -17.27 -9.27
N LYS A 29 2.16 -16.98 -9.49
CA LYS A 29 2.88 -17.42 -10.69
C LYS A 29 2.92 -18.94 -10.76
N GLU A 30 3.36 -19.64 -9.72
CA GLU A 30 3.43 -21.11 -9.69
C GLU A 30 2.06 -21.74 -9.95
N CYS A 31 1.01 -21.28 -9.26
CA CYS A 31 -0.34 -21.79 -9.43
C CYS A 31 -0.84 -21.58 -10.88
N CYS A 32 -0.61 -20.40 -11.47
CA CYS A 32 -1.03 -20.09 -12.84
C CYS A 32 -0.25 -20.86 -13.91
N HIS A 33 0.98 -21.29 -13.63
CA HIS A 33 1.77 -22.14 -14.54
C HIS A 33 1.48 -23.63 -14.37
N GLY A 34 0.58 -24.01 -13.45
CA GLY A 34 0.19 -25.40 -13.22
C GLY A 34 1.10 -26.18 -12.27
N ASP A 35 2.09 -25.52 -11.63
CA ASP A 35 2.89 -26.14 -10.57
C ASP A 35 2.12 -26.11 -9.25
N LEU A 36 1.08 -26.96 -9.17
CA LEU A 36 0.14 -26.95 -8.05
C LEU A 36 0.77 -27.43 -6.73
N LEU A 37 1.81 -28.26 -6.79
CA LEU A 37 2.49 -28.75 -5.59
C LEU A 37 3.35 -27.64 -4.98
N ALA A 38 4.19 -26.96 -5.78
CA ALA A 38 4.97 -25.82 -5.31
C ALA A 38 4.05 -24.69 -4.82
N CYS A 39 3.02 -24.35 -5.60
CA CYS A 39 1.98 -23.39 -5.23
C CYS A 39 1.35 -23.69 -3.86
N ALA A 40 1.01 -24.95 -3.59
CA ALA A 40 0.40 -25.34 -2.32
C ALA A 40 1.38 -25.27 -1.15
N ASP A 41 2.63 -25.70 -1.37
CA ASP A 41 3.69 -25.70 -0.35
C ASP A 41 4.09 -24.27 0.04
N ASP A 42 4.37 -23.42 -0.94
CA ASP A 42 4.68 -22.00 -0.74
C ASP A 42 3.50 -21.27 -0.06
N ARG A 43 2.26 -21.62 -0.40
CA ARG A 43 1.07 -21.03 0.25
C ARG A 43 0.94 -21.45 1.71
N ALA A 44 1.36 -22.67 2.06
CA ALA A 44 1.38 -23.13 3.45
C ALA A 44 2.49 -22.42 4.23
N GLU A 45 3.68 -22.27 3.65
CA GLU A 45 4.79 -21.54 4.29
C GLU A 45 4.48 -20.05 4.44
N LEU A 46 3.82 -19.41 3.46
CA LEU A 46 3.36 -18.02 3.60
C LEU A 46 2.34 -17.89 4.74
N ALA A 47 1.39 -18.82 4.87
CA ALA A 47 0.41 -18.80 5.96
C ALA A 47 1.08 -18.95 7.34
N LYS A 48 2.09 -19.80 7.44
CA LYS A 48 2.91 -19.97 8.65
C LYS A 48 3.72 -18.72 8.97
N TYR A 49 4.34 -18.11 7.96
CA TYR A 49 5.09 -16.86 8.11
C TYR A 49 4.20 -15.72 8.60
N ILE A 50 3.02 -15.54 8.00
CA ILE A 50 2.05 -14.50 8.43
C ILE A 50 1.66 -14.71 9.90
N CYS A 51 1.41 -15.96 10.33
CA CYS A 51 1.05 -16.24 11.71
C CYS A 51 2.20 -16.07 12.70
N ALA A 52 3.42 -16.42 12.32
CA ALA A 52 4.61 -16.20 13.14
C ALA A 52 4.90 -14.70 13.34
N ASN A 53 4.55 -13.86 12.36
CA ASN A 53 4.78 -12.42 12.36
C ASN A 53 3.49 -11.61 12.54
N GLN A 54 2.42 -12.21 13.07
CA GLN A 54 1.11 -11.54 13.11
C GLN A 54 1.15 -10.21 13.88
N ALA A 55 2.00 -10.08 14.90
CA ALA A 55 2.10 -8.85 15.70
C ALA A 55 2.55 -7.63 14.87
N SER A 56 3.42 -7.82 13.87
CA SER A 56 3.85 -6.75 12.95
C SER A 56 2.91 -6.55 11.77
N ILE A 57 2.10 -7.56 11.43
CA ILE A 57 1.21 -7.54 10.26
C ILE A 57 -0.19 -7.03 10.63
N SER A 58 -0.81 -7.64 11.64
CA SER A 58 -2.18 -7.35 12.08
C SER A 58 -2.56 -8.08 13.37
N SER A 59 -3.20 -7.36 14.28
CA SER A 59 -3.82 -7.91 15.50
C SER A 59 -5.08 -8.77 15.25
N LYS A 60 -5.65 -8.73 14.05
CA LYS A 60 -6.89 -9.46 13.69
C LYS A 60 -6.64 -10.87 13.14
N LEU A 61 -5.38 -11.33 13.10
CA LEU A 61 -5.01 -12.59 12.45
C LEU A 61 -5.17 -13.83 13.35
N GLN A 62 -5.26 -13.66 14.66
CA GLN A 62 -5.25 -14.78 15.62
C GLN A 62 -6.30 -15.85 15.28
N ALA A 63 -7.54 -15.43 15.02
CA ALA A 63 -8.64 -16.34 14.69
C ALA A 63 -8.40 -17.14 13.38
N CYS A 64 -7.61 -16.61 12.44
CA CYS A 64 -7.16 -17.36 11.27
C CYS A 64 -6.01 -18.31 11.60
N CYS A 65 -5.08 -17.87 12.44
CA CYS A 65 -3.88 -18.61 12.80
C CYS A 65 -4.13 -19.87 13.63
N ASP A 66 -5.25 -19.91 14.35
CA ASP A 66 -5.71 -21.08 15.12
C ASP A 66 -6.37 -22.16 14.25
N LYS A 67 -6.60 -21.89 12.96
CA LYS A 67 -7.25 -22.84 12.05
C LYS A 67 -6.26 -23.88 11.47
N PRO A 68 -6.76 -25.05 11.03
CA PRO A 68 -5.97 -26.00 10.24
C PRO A 68 -5.48 -25.40 8.91
N VAL A 69 -4.39 -25.94 8.35
CA VAL A 69 -3.63 -25.32 7.23
C VAL A 69 -4.49 -24.78 6.08
N LEU A 70 -5.40 -25.58 5.50
CA LEU A 70 -6.23 -25.14 4.38
C LEU A 70 -7.21 -24.02 4.77
N GLN A 71 -7.84 -24.15 5.94
CA GLN A 71 -8.76 -23.14 6.47
C GLN A 71 -8.01 -21.87 6.86
N LYS A 72 -6.79 -21.98 7.38
CA LYS A 72 -5.88 -20.87 7.70
C LYS A 72 -5.52 -20.11 6.43
N SER A 73 -5.00 -20.78 5.41
CA SER A 73 -4.62 -20.15 4.14
C SER A 73 -5.81 -19.52 3.41
N HIS A 74 -7.03 -20.05 3.59
CA HIS A 74 -8.24 -19.41 3.10
C HIS A 74 -8.61 -18.18 3.94
N CYS A 75 -8.68 -18.30 5.26
CA CYS A 75 -9.01 -17.21 6.18
C CYS A 75 -8.07 -16.01 6.02
N LEU A 76 -6.76 -16.24 5.96
CA LEU A 76 -5.76 -15.20 5.72
C LEU A 76 -5.95 -14.50 4.36
N ALA A 77 -6.46 -15.21 3.34
CA ALA A 77 -6.70 -14.64 2.02
C ALA A 77 -7.99 -13.81 1.94
N ILE A 78 -9.08 -14.25 2.59
CA ILE A 78 -10.40 -13.58 2.51
C ILE A 78 -10.74 -12.70 3.72
N GLY A 79 -9.92 -12.72 4.78
CA GLY A 79 -10.16 -11.92 5.98
C GLY A 79 -10.28 -10.43 5.69
N GLU A 80 -11.01 -9.74 6.56
CA GLU A 80 -11.31 -8.31 6.43
C GLU A 80 -10.04 -7.45 6.37
N HIS A 81 -10.17 -6.26 5.79
CA HIS A 81 -9.13 -5.25 5.88
C HIS A 81 -8.94 -4.84 7.33
N ASN A 82 -7.69 -4.59 7.69
CA ASN A 82 -7.35 -4.15 9.04
C ASN A 82 -7.67 -2.67 9.24
N ASP A 83 -7.79 -2.30 10.50
CA ASP A 83 -8.05 -0.90 10.87
C ASP A 83 -6.84 -0.05 10.45
N MET A 84 -7.14 1.10 9.87
CA MET A 84 -6.11 2.04 9.46
C MET A 84 -5.40 2.59 10.68
N PRO A 85 -4.06 2.69 10.67
CA PRO A 85 -3.32 3.36 11.74
C PRO A 85 -3.73 4.83 11.84
N VAL A 86 -3.86 5.31 13.09
CA VAL A 86 -4.39 6.65 13.40
C VAL A 86 -3.37 7.77 13.13
N ASP A 87 -2.08 7.46 13.16
CA ASP A 87 -0.99 8.45 13.13
C ASP A 87 0.03 8.17 12.00
N LEU A 88 -0.44 8.16 10.75
CA LEU A 88 0.46 8.03 9.60
C LEU A 88 1.16 9.36 9.30
N PRO A 89 2.48 9.36 9.02
CA PRO A 89 3.19 10.55 8.55
C PRO A 89 2.57 11.16 7.30
N SER A 90 2.80 12.45 7.10
CA SER A 90 2.40 13.18 5.89
C SER A 90 3.04 12.55 4.66
N LEU A 91 2.24 12.29 3.62
CA LEU A 91 2.75 11.84 2.33
C LEU A 91 3.61 12.90 1.65
N ALA A 92 3.31 14.19 1.86
CA ALA A 92 4.02 15.29 1.21
C ALA A 92 5.50 15.31 1.60
N ASP A 93 5.83 14.87 2.82
CA ASP A 93 7.18 14.90 3.35
C ASP A 93 8.15 14.00 2.54
N ASP A 94 7.63 12.88 2.02
CA ASP A 94 8.39 11.89 1.25
C ASP A 94 8.19 12.02 -0.28
N PHE A 95 7.06 12.60 -0.71
CA PHE A 95 6.57 12.51 -2.09
C PHE A 95 6.21 13.86 -2.75
N ASP A 96 6.45 15.00 -2.08
CA ASP A 96 6.38 16.34 -2.66
C ASP A 96 7.72 17.11 -2.55
N GLY A 97 7.89 18.13 -3.39
CA GLY A 97 9.04 19.03 -3.34
C GLY A 97 10.25 18.58 -4.16
N GLY A 98 11.28 19.42 -4.24
CA GLY A 98 12.44 19.21 -5.12
C GLY A 98 13.27 17.98 -4.82
N GLN A 99 13.28 17.50 -3.56
CA GLN A 99 14.04 16.32 -3.15
C GLN A 99 13.46 15.02 -3.72
N VAL A 100 12.20 15.03 -4.18
CA VAL A 100 11.53 13.87 -4.80
C VAL A 100 12.29 13.40 -6.03
N CYS A 101 12.82 14.32 -6.84
CA CYS A 101 13.54 13.95 -8.06
C CYS A 101 14.83 13.20 -7.78
N THR A 102 15.58 13.59 -6.76
CA THR A 102 16.79 12.87 -6.33
C THR A 102 16.45 11.43 -5.96
N ASN A 103 15.41 11.22 -5.16
CA ASN A 103 15.01 9.89 -4.72
C ASN A 103 14.43 9.05 -5.87
N TYR A 104 13.65 9.67 -6.75
CA TYR A 104 13.08 9.04 -7.94
C TYR A 104 14.16 8.58 -8.93
N VAL A 105 15.15 9.43 -9.23
CA VAL A 105 16.23 9.09 -10.16
C VAL A 105 17.15 8.01 -9.57
N ALA A 106 17.45 8.09 -8.27
CA ALA A 106 18.35 7.13 -7.62
C ALA A 106 17.78 5.71 -7.58
N ALA A 107 16.47 5.55 -7.34
CA ALA A 107 15.83 4.25 -7.16
C ALA A 107 14.37 4.22 -7.62
N LYS A 108 14.13 4.47 -8.92
CA LYS A 108 12.79 4.62 -9.53
C LYS A 108 11.78 3.57 -9.04
N ASP A 109 12.07 2.29 -9.20
CA ASP A 109 11.11 1.22 -8.91
C ASP A 109 10.78 1.11 -7.41
N ILE A 110 11.79 1.26 -6.55
CA ILE A 110 11.61 1.23 -5.09
C ILE A 110 10.83 2.46 -4.64
N PHE A 111 11.16 3.64 -5.17
CA PHE A 111 10.49 4.89 -4.86
C PHE A 111 9.00 4.85 -5.24
N LEU A 112 8.68 4.41 -6.46
CA LEU A 112 7.29 4.25 -6.93
C LEU A 112 6.54 3.15 -6.16
N SER A 113 7.23 2.08 -5.78
CA SER A 113 6.63 1.03 -4.93
C SER A 113 6.32 1.54 -3.53
N LYS A 114 7.19 2.37 -2.94
CA LYS A 114 6.96 3.02 -1.64
C LYS A 114 5.80 4.01 -1.72
N PHE A 115 5.72 4.81 -2.79
CA PHE A 115 4.57 5.67 -3.06
C PHE A 115 3.27 4.85 -3.12
N LEU A 116 3.26 3.77 -3.91
CA LEU A 116 2.09 2.91 -4.05
C LEU A 116 1.69 2.28 -2.72
N TYR A 117 2.64 1.83 -1.91
CA TYR A 117 2.40 1.30 -0.56
C TYR A 117 1.78 2.35 0.37
N GLU A 118 2.40 3.52 0.51
CA GLU A 118 1.92 4.57 1.42
C GLU A 118 0.56 5.12 0.97
N TYR A 119 0.35 5.31 -0.33
CA TYR A 119 -0.92 5.78 -0.85
C TYR A 119 -2.02 4.72 -0.68
N SER A 120 -1.72 3.44 -0.90
CA SER A 120 -2.72 2.36 -0.81
C SER A 120 -3.18 2.10 0.63
N ARG A 121 -2.27 2.07 1.62
CA ARG A 121 -2.65 1.81 3.02
C ARG A 121 -3.55 2.90 3.64
N ARG A 122 -3.52 4.12 3.07
CA ARG A 122 -4.40 5.25 3.46
C ARG A 122 -5.76 5.23 2.77
N HIS A 123 -5.92 4.41 1.73
CA HIS A 123 -7.11 4.41 0.88
C HIS A 123 -7.65 2.98 0.66
N PRO A 124 -8.09 2.28 1.73
CA PRO A 124 -8.75 0.98 1.60
C PRO A 124 -10.08 1.06 0.85
N ASP A 125 -10.66 2.25 0.72
CA ASP A 125 -11.88 2.56 -0.03
C ASP A 125 -11.65 2.65 -1.55
N PHE A 126 -10.40 2.79 -2.01
CA PHE A 126 -10.10 2.87 -3.43
C PHE A 126 -9.91 1.49 -4.04
N SER A 127 -10.39 1.33 -5.28
CA SER A 127 -10.11 0.10 -6.03
C SER A 127 -8.61 -0.01 -6.37
N VAL A 128 -8.12 -1.25 -6.45
CA VAL A 128 -6.73 -1.53 -6.87
C VAL A 128 -6.42 -0.86 -8.22
N ALA A 129 -7.36 -0.91 -9.16
CA ALA A 129 -7.19 -0.29 -10.49
C ALA A 129 -7.08 1.23 -10.41
N LEU A 130 -7.81 1.90 -9.50
CA LEU A 130 -7.68 3.34 -9.30
C LEU A 130 -6.31 3.69 -8.73
N LEU A 131 -5.85 2.99 -7.69
CA LEU A 131 -4.55 3.22 -7.06
C LEU A 131 -3.39 3.04 -8.05
N LEU A 132 -3.45 2.03 -8.90
CA LEU A 132 -2.46 1.83 -9.97
C LEU A 132 -2.48 2.96 -11.01
N ARG A 133 -3.64 3.50 -11.36
CA ARG A 133 -3.74 4.67 -12.27
C ARG A 133 -3.16 5.93 -11.63
N ILE A 134 -3.41 6.15 -10.34
CA ILE A 134 -2.83 7.26 -9.57
C ILE A 134 -1.31 7.15 -9.60
N ALA A 135 -0.74 5.98 -9.30
CA ALA A 135 0.72 5.78 -9.33
C ALA A 135 1.33 5.99 -10.72
N LYS A 136 0.68 5.51 -11.79
CA LYS A 136 1.14 5.81 -13.16
C LYS A 136 1.10 7.30 -13.49
N LYS A 137 0.06 8.01 -13.05
CA LYS A 137 -0.05 9.45 -13.26
C LYS A 137 1.01 10.22 -12.45
N TYR A 138 1.31 9.75 -11.24
CA TYR A 138 2.40 10.25 -10.40
C TYR A 138 3.76 10.06 -11.08
N GLU A 139 4.08 8.84 -11.51
CA GLU A 139 5.29 8.52 -12.29
C GLU A 139 5.43 9.44 -13.51
N ALA A 140 4.39 9.54 -14.36
CA ALA A 140 4.43 10.39 -15.55
C ALA A 140 4.57 11.89 -15.23
N THR A 141 4.18 12.31 -14.01
CA THR A 141 4.40 13.69 -13.56
C THR A 141 5.87 13.90 -13.19
N LEU A 142 6.48 12.94 -12.49
CA LEU A 142 7.90 12.97 -12.13
C LEU A 142 8.81 12.89 -13.36
N GLU A 143 8.47 12.05 -14.34
CA GLU A 143 9.21 11.97 -15.61
C GLU A 143 9.27 13.31 -16.34
N LYS A 144 8.24 14.15 -16.19
CA LYS A 144 8.25 15.51 -16.75
C LYS A 144 8.99 16.46 -15.83
N CYS A 145 8.51 16.64 -14.60
CA CYS A 145 8.96 17.71 -13.72
C CYS A 145 10.44 17.56 -13.28
N CYS A 146 10.96 16.32 -13.18
CA CYS A 146 12.37 16.08 -12.84
C CYS A 146 13.35 16.31 -13.99
N THR A 147 12.86 16.60 -15.20
CA THR A 147 13.69 16.96 -16.36
C THR A 147 13.68 18.46 -16.67
N GLU A 148 12.87 19.24 -15.93
CA GLU A 148 12.77 20.69 -16.07
C GLU A 148 13.97 21.41 -15.44
N SER A 149 14.21 22.66 -15.84
CA SER A 149 15.35 23.46 -15.38
C SER A 149 15.31 23.81 -13.88
N ASP A 150 14.13 23.79 -13.25
CA ASP A 150 13.96 23.94 -11.80
C ASP A 150 12.97 22.90 -11.25
N PRO A 151 13.46 21.68 -10.91
CA PRO A 151 12.64 20.60 -10.38
C PRO A 151 11.97 20.92 -9.03
N ALA A 152 12.56 21.83 -8.24
CA ALA A 152 12.01 22.19 -6.94
C ALA A 152 10.70 22.98 -7.06
N ILE A 153 10.62 23.84 -8.07
CA ILE A 153 9.41 24.59 -8.40
C ILE A 153 8.41 23.70 -9.16
N SER A 154 8.89 22.93 -10.16
CA SER A 154 8.00 22.14 -11.03
C SER A 154 7.38 20.91 -10.34
N CYS A 155 8.05 20.33 -9.34
CA CYS A 155 7.55 19.19 -8.55
C CYS A 155 7.05 19.58 -7.14
N GLY A 156 6.74 20.85 -6.88
CA GLY A 156 6.43 21.34 -5.53
C GLY A 156 5.15 20.80 -4.86
N SER A 157 4.21 20.18 -5.59
CA SER A 157 2.92 19.71 -5.03
C SER A 157 2.31 18.53 -5.80
N VAL A 158 3.14 17.56 -6.19
CA VAL A 158 2.75 16.46 -7.09
C VAL A 158 1.65 15.58 -6.49
N VAL A 159 1.73 15.22 -5.20
CA VAL A 159 0.74 14.37 -4.52
C VAL A 159 -0.64 15.04 -4.49
N GLY A 160 -0.69 16.35 -4.26
CA GLY A 160 -1.93 17.13 -4.26
C GLY A 160 -2.73 17.06 -5.57
N PHE A 161 -2.03 16.98 -6.72
CA PHE A 161 -2.66 16.86 -8.05
C PHE A 161 -3.30 15.50 -8.33
N HIS A 162 -2.97 14.48 -7.53
CA HIS A 162 -3.47 13.12 -7.72
C HIS A 162 -4.57 12.74 -6.72
N ARG A 163 -4.93 13.66 -5.81
CA ARG A 163 -6.08 13.50 -4.93
C ARG A 163 -7.38 13.47 -5.76
N PRO A 164 -8.21 12.42 -5.67
CA PRO A 164 -9.47 12.39 -6.41
C PRO A 164 -10.38 13.56 -6.05
N ARG A 165 -11.17 14.06 -7.01
CA ARG A 165 -12.08 15.20 -6.82
C ARG A 165 -12.99 15.04 -5.60
N ALA A 166 -13.47 13.83 -5.32
CA ALA A 166 -14.29 13.55 -4.14
C ALA A 166 -13.56 13.85 -2.82
N GLN A 167 -12.27 13.51 -2.72
CA GLN A 167 -11.46 13.81 -1.53
C GLN A 167 -11.03 15.27 -1.45
N GLN A 168 -10.81 15.94 -2.58
CA GLN A 168 -10.60 17.40 -2.61
C GLN A 168 -11.83 18.13 -2.06
N LEU A 169 -13.04 17.69 -2.44
CA LEU A 169 -14.30 18.23 -1.92
C LEU A 169 -14.46 17.96 -0.42
N LEU A 170 -14.15 16.76 0.06
CA LEU A 170 -14.17 16.43 1.50
C LEU A 170 -13.20 17.28 2.32
N ALA A 171 -11.99 17.54 1.80
CA ALA A 171 -11.00 18.40 2.46
C ALA A 171 -11.40 19.90 2.46
N ALA A 172 -12.28 20.31 1.54
CA ALA A 172 -12.82 21.66 1.48
C ALA A 172 -14.09 21.84 2.35
N LEU A 173 -14.63 20.76 2.93
CA LEU A 173 -15.76 20.88 3.87
C LEU A 173 -15.24 21.39 5.22
N PRO A 174 -15.87 22.43 5.80
CA PRO A 174 -15.51 22.89 7.13
C PRO A 174 -15.75 21.77 8.15
N VAL A 175 -14.70 21.40 8.88
CA VAL A 175 -14.81 20.48 10.02
C VAL A 175 -15.78 21.09 11.01
N ARG A 176 -17.00 20.55 11.12
CA ARG A 176 -17.92 20.93 12.20
C ARG A 176 -17.26 20.56 13.52
N ARG A 177 -16.73 21.55 14.23
CA ARG A 177 -16.39 21.42 15.66
C ARG A 177 -17.67 20.95 16.35
N LYS A 178 -17.66 19.72 16.89
CA LYS A 178 -18.61 19.36 17.94
C LYS A 178 -18.19 20.18 19.16
N GLU A 179 -18.83 21.33 19.34
CA GLU A 179 -18.84 21.96 20.66
C GLU A 179 -19.53 20.99 21.61
N ALA A 180 -18.77 20.52 22.60
CA ALA A 180 -19.28 19.70 23.68
C ALA A 180 -20.18 20.58 24.54
N MET A 181 -21.47 20.28 24.54
CA MET A 181 -22.39 20.67 25.59
C MET A 181 -22.22 19.63 26.70
N HIS A 182 -21.65 20.02 27.85
CA HIS A 182 -22.00 19.68 29.23
C HIS A 182 -20.96 20.32 30.17
#